data_AF-A0A3M1A8R1-F1
#
_entry.id   AF-A0A3M1A8R1-F1
#
_cell.length_a   1.000
_cell.length_b   1.000
_cell.length_c   1.000
_cell.angle_alpha   90.00
_cell.angle_beta   90.00
_cell.angle_gamma   90.00
#
_symmetry.space_group_name_H-M   'P 1'
#
loop_
_entity.id
_entity.type
_entity.pdbx_description
1 polymer ?
#
loop_
_entity_poly.entity_id
_entity_poly.type
_entity_poly.pdbx_seq_one_letter_code
_entity_poly.pdbx_strand_id
1 'polypeptide(L)'
;MLKAKKKLTRKEIKQDKFVTYYFKTLDFYNAHKKEVHYALLAIVAVAALSFYVVNSKYAAEQKAAVELAKGKAAFQNGNYDVAIDVLSALTSDFSGTKSAGMGTLYLAKAYMAKKQYDLAEQNFKKYLDDYGDDPILSVSAAIGVAVTYDERGNYQKAAELYEQAAQKYKKSFKAPEMLLSAARCYKLAGKIEDARRVLNLLLKEHADSQYATDAKLFLAELRS
;
A
#
# COMPACT_ATOMS: atom_id res chain seq x y z
N MET A 1 -43.26 24.11 -67.23
CA MET A 1 -41.80 23.87 -67.32
C MET A 1 -41.25 23.60 -65.93
N LEU A 2 -40.81 22.36 -65.64
CA LEU A 2 -40.21 21.98 -64.36
C LEU A 2 -38.79 22.55 -64.27
N LYS A 3 -38.53 23.48 -63.34
CA LYS A 3 -37.20 24.04 -63.09
C LYS A 3 -36.23 22.95 -62.64
N ALA A 4 -35.05 22.89 -63.25
CA ALA A 4 -33.99 21.95 -62.89
C ALA A 4 -33.58 22.10 -61.41
N LYS A 5 -33.58 21.00 -60.65
CA LYS A 5 -33.08 20.96 -59.27
C LYS A 5 -31.56 21.22 -59.28
N LYS A 6 -31.15 22.32 -58.65
CA LYS A 6 -29.75 22.72 -58.48
C LYS A 6 -28.98 21.62 -57.72
N LYS A 7 -28.02 20.96 -58.36
CA LYS A 7 -27.16 19.95 -57.71
C LYS A 7 -26.10 20.68 -56.87
N LEU A 8 -26.28 20.68 -55.55
CA LEU A 8 -25.30 21.20 -54.60
C LEU A 8 -24.05 20.32 -54.62
N THR A 9 -22.88 20.93 -54.73
CA THR A 9 -21.59 20.25 -54.72
C THR A 9 -21.23 19.79 -53.30
N ARG A 10 -20.44 18.71 -53.16
CA ARG A 10 -20.00 18.20 -51.84
C ARG A 10 -19.28 19.26 -50.98
N LYS A 11 -18.66 20.25 -51.62
CA LYS A 11 -17.99 21.39 -50.97
C LYS A 11 -18.99 22.35 -50.34
N GLU A 12 -20.07 22.69 -51.04
CA GLU A 12 -21.17 23.54 -50.53
C GLU A 12 -21.91 22.86 -49.38
N ILE A 13 -22.16 21.55 -49.45
CA ILE A 13 -22.81 20.79 -48.36
C ILE A 13 -21.93 20.75 -47.10
N LYS A 14 -20.60 20.60 -47.24
CA LYS A 14 -19.67 20.63 -46.11
C LYS A 14 -19.55 22.03 -45.49
N GLN A 15 -19.54 23.07 -46.32
CA GLN A 15 -19.53 24.46 -45.86
C GLN A 15 -20.83 24.83 -45.14
N ASP A 16 -21.99 24.45 -45.67
CA ASP A 16 -23.29 24.72 -45.06
C ASP A 16 -23.44 24.05 -43.69
N LYS A 17 -23.00 22.80 -43.54
CA LYS A 17 -22.97 22.12 -42.22
C LYS A 17 -22.04 22.80 -41.23
N PHE A 18 -20.85 23.23 -41.68
CA PHE A 18 -19.89 23.94 -40.83
C PHE A 18 -20.43 25.31 -40.40
N VAL A 19 -20.98 26.08 -41.33
CA VAL A 19 -21.58 27.40 -41.08
C VAL A 19 -22.80 27.27 -40.17
N THR A 20 -23.66 26.29 -40.41
CA THR A 20 -24.81 25.99 -39.55
C THR A 20 -24.36 25.59 -38.15
N TYR A 21 -23.33 24.76 -38.02
CA TYR A 21 -22.77 24.38 -36.73
C TYR A 21 -22.18 25.60 -36.01
N TYR A 22 -21.44 26.45 -36.72
CA TYR A 22 -20.87 27.69 -36.20
C TYR A 22 -21.95 28.62 -35.64
N PHE A 23 -23.01 28.91 -36.39
CA PHE A 23 -24.10 29.74 -35.90
C PHE A 23 -24.85 29.10 -34.73
N LYS A 24 -25.11 27.79 -34.77
CA LYS A 24 -25.69 27.07 -33.62
C LYS A 24 -24.82 27.17 -32.36
N THR A 25 -23.50 27.07 -32.50
CA THR A 25 -22.57 27.25 -31.37
C THR A 25 -22.56 28.69 -30.87
N LEU A 26 -22.70 29.68 -31.77
CA LEU A 26 -22.76 31.09 -31.43
C LEU A 26 -24.06 31.41 -30.65
N ASP A 27 -25.19 30.93 -31.14
CA ASP A 27 -26.50 31.10 -30.50
C ASP A 27 -26.51 30.43 -29.11
N PHE A 28 -25.99 29.20 -29.01
CA PHE A 28 -25.85 28.49 -27.74
C PHE A 28 -24.95 29.24 -26.76
N TYR A 29 -23.76 29.69 -27.21
CA TYR A 29 -22.84 30.45 -26.35
C TYR A 29 -23.48 31.76 -25.89
N ASN A 30 -24.13 32.50 -26.78
CA ASN A 30 -24.78 33.76 -26.40
C ASN A 30 -25.93 33.55 -25.42
N ALA A 31 -26.73 32.48 -25.60
CA ALA A 31 -27.80 32.10 -24.70
C ALA A 31 -27.30 31.65 -23.32
N HIS A 32 -26.13 30.99 -23.25
CA HIS A 32 -25.58 30.38 -22.04
C HIS A 32 -24.21 30.94 -21.61
N LYS A 33 -23.89 32.18 -21.96
CA LYS A 33 -22.53 32.73 -21.78
C LYS A 33 -22.07 32.70 -20.32
N LYS A 34 -22.99 32.94 -19.37
CA LYS A 34 -22.67 32.94 -17.94
C LYS A 34 -22.33 31.53 -17.48
N GLU A 35 -23.14 30.56 -17.88
CA GLU A 35 -22.98 29.14 -17.58
C GLU A 35 -21.68 28.59 -18.19
N VAL A 36 -21.36 28.96 -19.43
CA VAL A 36 -20.09 28.61 -20.08
C VAL A 36 -18.90 29.24 -19.33
N HIS A 37 -18.98 30.50 -18.93
CA HIS A 37 -17.92 31.14 -18.14
C HIS A 37 -17.76 30.50 -16.75
N TYR A 38 -18.86 30.17 -16.06
CA TYR A 38 -18.80 29.46 -14.78
C TYR A 38 -18.21 28.06 -14.92
N ALA A 39 -18.58 27.33 -15.98
CA ALA A 39 -18.01 26.02 -16.27
C ALA A 39 -16.50 26.11 -16.54
N LEU A 40 -16.06 27.08 -17.36
CA LEU A 40 -14.63 27.32 -17.62
C LEU A 40 -13.87 27.71 -16.35
N LEU A 41 -14.42 28.64 -15.55
CA LEU A 41 -13.83 29.04 -14.28
C LEU A 41 -13.72 27.87 -13.30
N ALA A 42 -14.74 27.01 -13.22
CA ALA A 42 -14.71 25.81 -12.39
C ALA A 42 -13.60 24.84 -12.84
N ILE A 43 -13.44 24.62 -14.15
CA ILE A 43 -12.37 23.78 -14.69
C ILE A 43 -10.98 24.35 -14.34
N VAL A 44 -10.77 25.65 -14.54
CA VAL A 44 -9.50 26.32 -14.20
C VAL A 44 -9.22 26.25 -12.71
N ALA A 45 -10.24 26.46 -11.86
CA ALA A 45 -10.10 26.38 -10.41
C ALA A 45 -9.72 24.95 -9.96
N VAL A 46 -10.36 23.92 -10.51
CA VAL A 46 -10.04 22.51 -10.23
C VAL A 46 -8.62 22.17 -10.70
N ALA A 47 -8.20 22.63 -11.88
CA ALA A 47 -6.85 22.39 -12.40
C ALA A 47 -5.78 23.09 -11.54
N ALA A 48 -6.02 24.35 -11.14
CA ALA A 48 -5.12 25.10 -10.27
C ALA A 48 -5.00 24.46 -8.88
N LEU A 49 -6.14 24.04 -8.30
CA LEU A 49 -6.15 23.33 -7.01
C LEU A 49 -5.42 21.99 -7.10
N SER A 50 -5.67 21.22 -8.16
CA SER A 50 -4.98 19.94 -8.40
C SER A 50 -3.47 20.14 -8.54
N PHE A 51 -3.04 21.13 -9.32
CA PHE A 51 -1.64 21.50 -9.46
C PHE A 51 -1.01 21.90 -8.12
N TYR A 52 -1.69 22.75 -7.36
CA TYR A 52 -1.23 23.17 -6.03
C TYR A 52 -1.07 21.98 -5.07
N VAL A 53 -2.06 21.09 -5.00
CA VAL A 53 -2.02 19.90 -4.13
C VAL A 53 -0.91 18.95 -4.55
N VAL A 54 -0.77 18.67 -5.85
CA VAL A 54 0.30 17.78 -6.36
C VAL A 54 1.67 18.37 -6.07
N ASN A 55 1.87 19.66 -6.34
CA ASN A 55 3.15 20.33 -6.08
C ASN A 55 3.48 20.37 -4.58
N SER A 56 2.49 20.65 -3.73
CA SER A 56 2.66 20.64 -2.27
C SER A 56 3.01 19.25 -1.75
N LYS A 57 2.32 18.19 -2.24
CA LYS A 57 2.62 16.81 -1.85
C LYS A 57 4.01 16.37 -2.32
N TYR A 58 4.42 16.76 -3.53
CA TYR A 58 5.76 16.46 -4.04
C TYR A 58 6.86 17.12 -3.19
N ALA A 59 6.69 18.38 -2.82
CA ALA A 59 7.62 19.08 -1.94
C ALA A 59 7.69 18.46 -0.54
N ALA A 60 6.54 18.04 0.02
CA ALA A 60 6.49 17.33 1.30
C ALA A 60 7.20 15.98 1.22
N GLU A 61 6.99 15.20 0.16
CA GLU A 61 7.66 13.91 -0.07
C GLU A 61 9.18 14.06 -0.13
N GLN A 62 9.70 15.09 -0.81
CA GLN A 62 11.15 15.30 -0.90
C GLN A 62 11.79 15.58 0.47
N LYS A 63 11.13 16.39 1.31
CA LYS A 63 11.59 16.65 2.68
C LYS A 63 11.49 15.38 3.54
N ALA A 64 10.37 14.66 3.44
CA ALA A 64 10.14 13.40 4.13
C ALA A 64 11.18 12.34 3.75
N ALA A 65 11.59 12.28 2.48
CA ALA A 65 12.59 11.34 2.00
C ALA A 65 13.98 11.58 2.62
N VAL A 66 14.34 12.84 2.87
CA VAL A 66 15.59 13.19 3.57
C VAL A 66 15.55 12.72 5.03
N GLU A 67 14.45 12.98 5.74
CA GLU A 67 14.29 12.52 7.13
C GLU A 67 14.24 10.98 7.22
N LEU A 68 13.59 10.33 6.25
CA LEU A 68 13.61 8.87 6.13
C LEU A 68 15.02 8.34 5.94
N ALA A 69 15.83 8.97 5.09
CA ALA A 69 17.21 8.56 4.87
C ALA A 69 18.03 8.64 6.17
N LYS A 70 17.89 9.73 6.93
CA LYS A 70 18.55 9.90 8.25
C LYS A 70 18.09 8.84 9.24
N GLY A 71 16.78 8.64 9.39
CA GLY A 71 16.21 7.67 10.31
C GLY A 71 16.62 6.23 9.99
N LYS A 72 16.63 5.87 8.69
CA LYS A 72 17.14 4.58 8.21
C LYS A 72 18.62 4.38 8.49
N ALA A 73 19.44 5.41 8.26
CA ALA A 73 20.87 5.34 8.54
C ALA A 73 21.13 5.11 10.05
N ALA A 74 20.42 5.85 10.92
CA ALA A 74 20.50 5.64 12.36
C ALA A 74 20.09 4.21 12.75
N PHE A 75 18.97 3.71 12.19
CA PHE A 75 18.51 2.33 12.42
C PHE A 75 19.54 1.28 11.99
N GLN A 76 20.13 1.44 10.81
CA GLN A 76 21.13 0.52 10.26
C GLN A 76 22.42 0.50 11.08
N ASN A 77 22.78 1.63 11.68
CA ASN A 77 23.92 1.74 12.59
C ASN A 77 23.61 1.20 14.00
N GLY A 78 22.40 0.69 14.26
CA GLY A 78 21.98 0.21 15.58
C GLY A 78 21.67 1.33 16.58
N ASN A 79 21.70 2.59 16.15
CA ASN A 79 21.37 3.75 16.98
C ASN A 79 19.84 3.91 17.06
N TYR A 80 19.16 2.95 17.70
CA TYR A 80 17.71 2.85 17.69
C TYR A 80 17.02 4.03 18.37
N ASP A 81 17.60 4.63 19.40
CA ASP A 81 17.01 5.81 20.06
C ASP A 81 16.98 7.01 19.09
N VAL A 82 18.09 7.29 18.39
CA VAL A 82 18.15 8.33 17.35
C VAL A 82 17.20 8.00 16.19
N ALA A 83 17.12 6.72 15.81
CA ALA A 83 16.20 6.29 14.76
C ALA A 83 14.74 6.55 15.17
N ILE A 84 14.37 6.23 16.40
CA ILE A 84 13.03 6.46 16.95
C ILE A 84 12.70 7.94 16.92
N ASP A 85 13.60 8.81 17.37
CA ASP A 85 13.36 10.26 17.41
C ASP A 85 13.12 10.82 16.00
N VAL A 86 14.02 10.53 15.06
CA VAL A 86 13.94 11.03 13.68
C VAL A 86 12.71 10.47 12.95
N LEU A 87 12.44 9.17 13.10
CA LEU A 87 11.32 8.52 12.42
C LEU A 87 9.98 8.93 13.04
N SER A 88 9.91 9.18 14.35
CA SER A 88 8.71 9.71 14.99
C SER A 88 8.36 11.08 14.45
N ALA A 89 9.34 11.99 14.35
CA ALA A 89 9.15 13.30 13.73
C ALA A 89 8.70 13.17 12.27
N LEU A 90 9.36 12.30 11.48
CA LEU A 90 8.97 12.02 10.09
C LEU A 90 7.50 11.59 9.97
N THR A 91 7.06 10.63 10.78
CA THR A 91 5.70 10.07 10.69
C THR A 91 4.62 11.00 11.20
N SER A 92 4.98 11.96 12.06
CA SER A 92 4.11 13.04 12.52
C SER A 92 4.01 14.15 11.47
N ASP A 93 5.14 14.72 11.07
CA ASP A 93 5.20 15.97 10.33
C ASP A 93 4.91 15.79 8.83
N PHE A 94 5.15 14.58 8.31
CA PHE A 94 4.95 14.25 6.90
C PHE A 94 3.94 13.12 6.68
N SER A 95 2.96 12.99 7.59
CA SER A 95 1.88 12.00 7.46
C SER A 95 1.21 12.04 6.07
N GLY A 96 0.93 10.87 5.51
CA GLY A 96 0.36 10.71 4.16
C GLY A 96 1.38 10.71 3.01
N THR A 97 2.67 10.95 3.29
CA THR A 97 3.75 10.75 2.31
C THR A 97 4.17 9.27 2.24
N LYS A 98 4.71 8.84 1.09
CA LYS A 98 5.25 7.48 0.95
C LYS A 98 6.43 7.26 1.90
N SER A 99 7.25 8.30 2.06
CA SER A 99 8.37 8.29 3.00
C SER A 99 7.93 8.16 4.46
N ALA A 100 6.83 8.81 4.88
CA ALA A 100 6.27 8.58 6.21
C ALA A 100 5.70 7.16 6.39
N GLY A 101 5.11 6.58 5.35
CA GLY A 101 4.71 5.17 5.37
C GLY A 101 5.90 4.24 5.60
N MET A 102 6.97 4.38 4.81
CA MET A 102 8.19 3.60 5.03
C MET A 102 8.82 3.90 6.41
N GLY A 103 8.81 5.17 6.84
CA GLY A 103 9.27 5.60 8.14
C GLY A 103 8.53 4.91 9.28
N THR A 104 7.21 4.74 9.16
CA THR A 104 6.36 4.03 10.13
C THR A 104 6.81 2.57 10.30
N LEU A 105 7.19 1.89 9.22
CA LEU A 105 7.74 0.52 9.31
C LEU A 105 9.10 0.47 9.99
N TYR A 106 10.00 1.40 9.67
CA TYR A 106 11.30 1.44 10.33
C TYR A 106 11.17 1.82 11.80
N LEU A 107 10.22 2.69 12.14
CA LEU A 107 9.92 3.07 13.52
C LEU A 107 9.41 1.86 14.31
N ALA A 108 8.48 1.09 13.74
CA ALA A 108 8.02 -0.16 14.34
C ALA A 108 9.17 -1.15 14.58
N LYS A 109 10.08 -1.30 13.61
CA LYS A 109 11.27 -2.16 13.74
C LYS A 109 12.25 -1.64 14.80
N ALA A 110 12.41 -0.33 14.93
CA ALA A 110 13.26 0.27 15.96
C ALA A 110 12.68 0.00 17.36
N TYR A 111 11.37 0.14 17.51
CA TYR A 111 10.66 -0.25 18.74
C TYR A 111 10.80 -1.73 19.05
N MET A 112 10.71 -2.62 18.05
CA MET A 112 11.00 -4.05 18.23
C MET A 112 12.41 -4.30 18.75
N ALA A 113 13.42 -3.65 18.17
CA ALA A 113 14.81 -3.80 18.60
C ALA A 113 15.03 -3.33 20.06
N LYS A 114 14.25 -2.34 20.49
CA LYS A 114 14.21 -1.84 21.88
C LYS A 114 13.29 -2.65 22.80
N LYS A 115 12.68 -3.74 22.31
CA LYS A 115 11.67 -4.56 23.02
C LYS A 115 10.44 -3.76 23.50
N GLN A 116 10.18 -2.63 22.86
CA GLN A 116 8.99 -1.80 23.11
C GLN A 116 7.83 -2.33 22.26
N TYR A 117 7.37 -3.53 22.60
CA TYR A 117 6.45 -4.32 21.78
C TYR A 117 5.10 -3.63 21.51
N ASP A 118 4.54 -2.89 22.47
CA ASP A 118 3.26 -2.22 22.28
C ASP A 118 3.35 -1.09 21.23
N LEU A 119 4.44 -0.32 21.25
CA LEU A 119 4.71 0.72 20.27
C LEU A 119 5.04 0.11 18.89
N ALA A 120 5.76 -1.01 18.86
CA ALA A 120 6.01 -1.75 17.63
C ALA A 120 4.71 -2.22 16.97
N GLU A 121 3.84 -2.88 17.75
CA GLU A 121 2.54 -3.36 17.27
C GLU A 121 1.71 -2.22 16.70
N GLN A 122 1.60 -1.11 17.45
CA GLN A 122 0.84 0.08 17.03
C GLN A 122 1.33 0.59 15.67
N ASN A 123 2.65 0.70 15.49
CA ASN A 123 3.20 1.24 14.24
C ASN A 123 3.10 0.24 13.07
N PHE A 124 3.26 -1.07 13.29
CA PHE A 124 3.03 -2.05 12.23
C PHE A 124 1.56 -2.06 11.77
N LYS A 125 0.61 -1.97 12.70
CA LYS A 125 -0.82 -1.85 12.37
C LYS A 125 -1.13 -0.56 11.64
N LYS A 126 -0.63 0.57 12.14
CA LYS A 126 -0.75 1.88 11.48
C LYS A 126 -0.26 1.82 10.03
N TYR A 127 0.86 1.15 9.76
CA TYR A 127 1.31 0.97 8.39
C TYR A 127 0.30 0.21 7.52
N LEU A 128 -0.22 -0.91 8.02
CA LEU A 128 -1.19 -1.73 7.29
C LEU A 128 -2.49 -0.97 7.00
N ASP A 129 -2.91 -0.11 7.92
CA ASP A 129 -4.16 0.65 7.83
C ASP A 129 -4.01 1.90 6.94
N ASP A 130 -2.92 2.66 7.09
CA ASP A 130 -2.75 3.97 6.45
C ASP A 130 -1.93 3.92 5.15
N TYR A 131 -1.07 2.92 4.96
CA TYR A 131 -0.06 2.87 3.89
C TYR A 131 0.04 1.51 3.18
N GLY A 132 -0.92 0.60 3.42
CA GLY A 132 -0.88 -0.81 3.02
C GLY A 132 -0.94 -1.11 1.51
N ASP A 133 -0.76 -0.11 0.64
CA ASP A 133 -0.88 -0.22 -0.82
C ASP A 133 0.27 -1.01 -1.46
N ASP A 134 1.45 -1.05 -0.83
CA ASP A 134 2.60 -1.82 -1.31
C ASP A 134 2.53 -3.26 -0.77
N PRO A 135 2.34 -4.28 -1.63
CA PRO A 135 2.17 -5.65 -1.17
C PRO A 135 3.41 -6.22 -0.45
N ILE A 136 4.62 -5.81 -0.85
CA ILE A 136 5.87 -6.32 -0.29
C ILE A 136 6.07 -5.75 1.13
N LEU A 137 5.84 -4.45 1.28
CA LEU A 137 5.97 -3.80 2.57
C LEU A 137 4.85 -4.21 3.53
N SER A 138 3.62 -4.40 3.03
CA SER A 138 2.50 -4.93 3.81
C SER A 138 2.75 -6.35 4.33
N VAL A 139 3.41 -7.21 3.55
CA VAL A 139 3.89 -8.52 4.03
C VAL A 139 4.86 -8.34 5.21
N SER A 140 5.84 -7.43 5.09
CA SER A 140 6.80 -7.16 6.17
C SER A 140 6.10 -6.63 7.43
N ALA A 141 5.07 -5.81 7.29
CA ALA A 141 4.31 -5.25 8.39
C ALA A 141 3.49 -6.33 9.10
N ALA A 142 2.79 -7.19 8.35
CA ALA A 142 2.01 -8.29 8.89
C ALA A 142 2.87 -9.30 9.64
N ILE A 143 4.05 -9.65 9.11
CA ILE A 143 5.07 -10.42 9.84
C ILE A 143 5.47 -9.68 11.12
N GLY A 144 5.74 -8.37 11.04
CA GLY A 144 6.11 -7.56 12.19
C GLY A 144 5.09 -7.64 13.33
N VAL A 145 3.78 -7.56 13.03
CA VAL A 145 2.72 -7.75 14.03
C VAL A 145 2.82 -9.14 14.64
N ALA A 146 2.93 -10.21 13.84
CA ALA A 146 3.01 -11.59 14.35
C ALA A 146 4.26 -11.81 15.24
N VAL A 147 5.43 -11.34 14.80
CA VAL A 147 6.69 -11.37 15.56
C VAL A 147 6.51 -10.64 16.90
N THR A 148 5.80 -9.52 16.93
CA THR A 148 5.56 -8.77 18.16
C THR A 148 4.76 -9.58 19.20
N TYR A 149 3.84 -10.45 18.77
CA TYR A 149 3.15 -11.38 19.67
C TYR A 149 4.03 -12.58 20.06
N ASP A 150 4.84 -13.09 19.14
CA ASP A 150 5.80 -14.19 19.38
C ASP A 150 6.80 -13.79 20.49
N GLU A 151 7.41 -12.62 20.35
CA GLU A 151 8.37 -12.06 21.31
C GLU A 151 7.76 -11.75 22.69
N ARG A 152 6.46 -11.47 22.75
CA ARG A 152 5.72 -11.31 24.02
C ARG A 152 5.30 -12.64 24.65
N GLY A 153 5.61 -13.76 24.02
CA GLY A 153 5.21 -15.10 24.49
C GLY A 153 3.74 -15.43 24.24
N ASN A 154 2.99 -14.59 23.51
CA ASN A 154 1.63 -14.90 23.12
C ASN A 154 1.63 -15.73 21.83
N TYR A 155 2.11 -16.96 21.96
CA TYR A 155 2.37 -17.85 20.84
C TYR A 155 1.09 -18.23 20.08
N GLN A 156 -0.03 -18.39 20.77
CA GLN A 156 -1.30 -18.68 20.09
C GLN A 156 -1.66 -17.53 19.14
N LYS A 157 -1.61 -16.28 19.63
CA LYS A 157 -1.96 -15.14 18.80
C LYS A 157 -0.95 -14.92 17.66
N ALA A 158 0.34 -15.12 17.94
CA ALA A 158 1.38 -15.06 16.92
C ALA A 158 1.13 -16.06 15.79
N ALA A 159 0.79 -17.30 16.13
CA ALA A 159 0.50 -18.35 15.16
C ALA A 159 -0.68 -18.00 14.26
N GLU A 160 -1.79 -17.56 14.85
CA GLU A 160 -2.98 -17.10 14.11
C GLU A 160 -2.63 -15.96 13.15
N LEU A 161 -1.82 -14.99 13.58
CA LEU A 161 -1.42 -13.84 12.77
C LEU A 161 -0.49 -14.24 11.62
N TYR A 162 0.49 -15.12 11.87
CA TYR A 162 1.34 -15.65 10.81
C TYR A 162 0.52 -16.42 9.77
N GLU A 163 -0.42 -17.25 10.20
CA GLU A 163 -1.27 -18.00 9.29
C GLU A 163 -2.19 -17.09 8.47
N GLN A 164 -2.82 -16.09 9.11
CA GLN A 164 -3.63 -15.09 8.43
C GLN A 164 -2.80 -14.31 7.40
N ALA A 165 -1.57 -13.93 7.76
CA ALA A 165 -0.65 -13.26 6.84
C ALA A 165 -0.27 -14.16 5.67
N ALA A 166 0.05 -15.43 5.91
CA ALA A 166 0.37 -16.41 4.86
C ALA A 166 -0.81 -16.58 3.89
N GLN A 167 -2.03 -16.68 4.42
CA GLN A 167 -3.24 -16.81 3.61
C GLN A 167 -3.53 -15.55 2.79
N LYS A 168 -3.43 -14.37 3.40
CA LYS A 168 -3.64 -13.07 2.73
C LYS A 168 -2.60 -12.85 1.63
N TYR A 169 -1.36 -13.25 1.88
CA TYR A 169 -0.22 -13.03 0.99
C TYR A 169 0.33 -14.34 0.41
N LYS A 170 -0.54 -15.27 0.02
CA LYS A 170 -0.18 -16.62 -0.48
C LYS A 170 0.81 -16.66 -1.65
N LYS A 171 0.88 -15.60 -2.45
CA LYS A 171 1.82 -15.47 -3.58
C LYS A 171 3.18 -14.89 -3.18
N SER A 172 3.32 -14.44 -1.94
CA SER A 172 4.58 -13.90 -1.44
C SER A 172 5.58 -15.02 -1.24
N PHE A 173 6.83 -14.78 -1.61
CA PHE A 173 7.95 -15.68 -1.31
C PHE A 173 8.14 -15.91 0.19
N LYS A 174 7.55 -15.06 1.04
CA LYS A 174 7.54 -15.17 2.50
C LYS A 174 6.41 -16.04 3.07
N ALA A 175 5.41 -16.43 2.27
CA ALA A 175 4.29 -17.25 2.76
C ALA A 175 4.74 -18.58 3.41
N PRO A 176 5.71 -19.34 2.85
CA PRO A 176 6.17 -20.56 3.50
C PRO A 176 6.89 -20.30 4.84
N GLU A 177 7.66 -19.20 4.94
CA GLU A 177 8.32 -18.78 6.19
C GLU A 177 7.31 -18.43 7.29
N MET A 178 6.20 -17.76 6.91
CA MET A 178 5.11 -17.46 7.82
C MET A 178 4.42 -18.74 8.31
N LEU A 179 4.13 -19.71 7.43
CA LEU A 179 3.52 -20.98 7.82
C LEU A 179 4.44 -21.79 8.76
N LEU A 180 5.74 -21.79 8.50
CA LEU A 180 6.71 -22.44 9.38
C LEU A 180 6.76 -21.75 10.76
N SER A 181 6.72 -20.42 10.78
CA SER A 181 6.66 -19.64 12.03
C SER A 181 5.34 -19.84 12.78
N ALA A 182 4.23 -19.96 12.07
CA ALA A 182 2.94 -20.34 12.65
C ALA A 182 3.02 -21.72 13.31
N ALA A 183 3.62 -22.71 12.65
CA ALA A 183 3.81 -24.04 13.21
C ALA A 183 4.62 -24.02 14.52
N ARG A 184 5.71 -23.24 14.53
CA ARG A 184 6.56 -23.06 15.73
C ARG A 184 5.75 -22.48 16.88
N CYS A 185 5.02 -21.41 16.61
CA CYS A 185 4.19 -20.74 17.60
C CYS A 185 3.04 -21.65 18.09
N TYR A 186 2.37 -22.40 17.20
CA TYR A 186 1.34 -23.37 17.60
C TYR A 186 1.91 -24.47 18.49
N LYS A 187 3.11 -25.00 18.21
CA LYS A 187 3.78 -25.96 19.10
C LYS A 187 4.04 -25.35 20.49
N LEU A 188 4.58 -24.14 20.55
CA LEU A 188 4.85 -23.43 21.81
C LEU A 188 3.56 -23.13 22.59
N ALA A 189 2.44 -22.94 21.90
CA ALA A 189 1.11 -22.81 22.49
C ALA A 189 0.45 -24.16 22.89
N GLY A 190 1.13 -25.31 22.68
CA GLY A 190 0.59 -26.65 22.94
C GLY A 190 -0.44 -27.13 21.91
N LYS A 191 -0.63 -26.39 20.80
CA LYS A 191 -1.58 -26.69 19.72
C LYS A 191 -0.93 -27.56 18.64
N ILE A 192 -0.59 -28.79 19.02
CA ILE A 192 0.19 -29.71 18.16
C ILE A 192 -0.53 -30.03 16.84
N GLU A 193 -1.85 -30.23 16.87
CA GLU A 193 -2.63 -30.51 15.66
C GLU A 193 -2.66 -29.32 14.69
N ASP A 194 -2.76 -28.09 15.20
CA ASP A 194 -2.70 -26.89 14.37
C ASP A 194 -1.30 -26.72 13.76
N ALA A 195 -0.25 -27.00 14.53
CA ALA A 195 1.12 -27.01 14.01
C ALA A 195 1.28 -28.01 12.85
N ARG A 196 0.77 -29.24 13.01
CA ARG A 196 0.79 -30.27 11.94
C ARG A 196 0.00 -29.81 10.72
N ARG A 197 -1.17 -29.21 10.92
CA ARG A 197 -2.04 -28.73 9.84
C ARG A 197 -1.32 -27.67 8.98
N VAL A 198 -0.70 -26.65 9.59
CA VAL A 198 -0.02 -25.60 8.83
C VAL A 198 1.27 -26.09 8.16
N LEU A 199 1.99 -27.05 8.75
CA LEU A 199 3.15 -27.68 8.10
C LEU A 199 2.74 -28.51 6.88
N ASN A 200 1.65 -29.26 6.97
CA ASN A 200 1.10 -29.97 5.81
C ASN A 200 0.63 -29.00 4.72
N LEU A 201 0.04 -27.86 5.09
CA LEU A 201 -0.31 -26.80 4.14
C LEU A 201 0.93 -26.25 3.42
N LEU A 202 2.00 -25.96 4.17
CA LEU A 202 3.29 -25.54 3.60
C LEU A 202 3.81 -26.57 2.59
N LEU A 203 3.82 -27.85 2.95
CA LEU A 203 4.31 -28.91 2.04
C LEU A 203 3.41 -29.13 0.83
N LYS A 204 2.11 -28.83 0.94
CA LYS A 204 1.16 -28.95 -0.16
C LYS A 204 1.27 -27.79 -1.15
N GLU A 205 1.36 -26.56 -0.64
CA GLU A 205 1.30 -25.34 -1.46
C GLU A 205 2.68 -24.80 -1.84
N HIS A 206 3.73 -25.18 -1.12
CA HIS A 206 5.09 -24.64 -1.23
C HIS A 206 6.16 -25.73 -1.13
N ALA A 207 5.91 -26.89 -1.77
CA ALA A 207 6.79 -28.05 -1.78
C ALA A 207 8.21 -27.78 -2.30
N ASP A 208 8.36 -26.76 -3.15
CA ASP A 208 9.60 -26.30 -3.78
C ASP A 208 10.32 -25.20 -2.98
N SER A 209 9.70 -24.70 -1.91
CA SER A 209 10.32 -23.67 -1.07
C SER A 209 11.51 -24.21 -0.28
N GLN A 210 12.47 -23.32 0.04
CA GLN A 210 13.60 -23.65 0.92
C GLN A 210 13.18 -24.15 2.30
N TYR A 211 11.95 -23.88 2.72
CA TYR A 211 11.38 -24.26 4.02
C TYR A 211 10.73 -25.64 4.02
N ALA A 212 10.62 -26.31 2.88
CA ALA A 212 9.97 -27.62 2.79
C ALA A 212 10.72 -28.71 3.58
N THR A 213 12.05 -28.68 3.59
CA THR A 213 12.87 -29.61 4.37
C THR A 213 12.66 -29.41 5.87
N ASP A 214 12.71 -28.16 6.32
CA ASP A 214 12.47 -27.79 7.72
C ASP A 214 11.07 -28.21 8.16
N ALA A 215 10.06 -28.02 7.30
CA ALA A 215 8.70 -28.42 7.61
C ALA A 215 8.54 -29.95 7.77
N LYS A 216 9.24 -30.74 6.95
CA LYS A 216 9.26 -32.22 7.08
C LYS A 216 9.93 -32.66 8.37
N LEU A 217 11.09 -32.07 8.69
CA LEU A 217 11.80 -32.34 9.94
C LEU A 217 10.91 -32.00 11.14
N PHE A 218 10.28 -30.83 11.10
CA PHE A 218 9.43 -30.37 12.18
C PHE A 218 8.20 -31.28 12.36
N LEU A 219 7.57 -31.73 11.27
CA LEU A 219 6.49 -32.73 11.34
C LEU A 219 6.93 -34.05 11.98
N ALA A 220 8.18 -34.47 11.77
CA ALA A 220 8.71 -35.68 12.39
C ALA A 220 8.90 -35.50 13.90
N GLU A 221 9.44 -34.35 14.34
CA GLU A 221 9.57 -34.02 15.77
C GLU A 221 8.24 -33.96 16.50
N LEU A 222 7.15 -33.54 15.85
CA LEU A 222 5.83 -33.50 16.48
C LEU A 222 5.24 -34.90 16.73
N ARG A 223 5.83 -35.96 16.17
CA ARG A 223 5.38 -37.36 16.28
C ARG A 223 6.08 -38.15 17.39
N SER A 224 7.25 -37.70 17.84
CA SER A 224 7.99 -38.26 18.98
C SER A 224 7.49 -37.69 20.29
#